data_AF-M5C2I2-F1
#
_entry.id   AF-M5C2I2-F1
#
_cell.length_a   1.000
_cell.length_b   1.000
_cell.length_c   1.000
_cell.angle_alpha   90.00
_cell.angle_beta   90.00
_cell.angle_gamma   90.00
#
_symmetry.space_group_name_H-M   'P 1'
#
loop_
_entity.id
_entity.type
_entity.pdbx_description
1 polymer ?
#
loop_
_entity_poly.entity_id
_entity_poly.type
_entity_poly.pdbx_seq_one_letter_code
_entity_poly.pdbx_strand_id
1 'polypeptide(L)'
;MDTDIEKATEEVELAQTAVKESQEQIRELKGKREKVEKARSIVATKLDKEKAALKAYQSQLDALAAQIAQITQRISDIELEIKTADHDLANATKEKSALESRIAELVKLNPWFGDQERNFGKKGGEFDFSAMDMQAIKEAAKRAEEQSKGMKKKVNSKVMHMIEGVEKKDRELQERISMVQKDKLKIEATIQELDREKMAALEHTWTKVNEQFGQIFAELLPSNFAKLQPPEGKELTEGLEVKVRLGQVWKQSLTELSGGQRSLVALSLIMALLQFKPAPMYILDEIDAALDLSHTQHIGTLFRNRFRGSQFVVNTL
;
A
#
# COMPACT_ATOMS: atom_id res chain seq x y z
N MET A 1 -108.04 -97.86 -95.37
CA MET A 1 -108.07 -98.27 -93.96
C MET A 1 -106.71 -98.80 -93.51
N ASP A 2 -105.96 -99.53 -94.36
CA ASP A 2 -104.58 -99.93 -94.00
C ASP A 2 -103.55 -98.79 -94.03
N THR A 3 -103.70 -97.79 -94.92
CA THR A 3 -102.75 -96.67 -95.07
C THR A 3 -102.76 -95.64 -93.93
N ASP A 4 -103.84 -95.53 -93.16
CA ASP A 4 -103.94 -94.56 -92.05
C ASP A 4 -103.36 -95.11 -90.74
N ILE A 5 -103.40 -96.44 -90.57
CA ILE A 5 -102.77 -97.11 -89.44
C ILE A 5 -101.24 -97.10 -89.59
N GLU A 6 -100.73 -97.34 -90.80
CA GLU A 6 -99.29 -97.29 -91.12
C GLU A 6 -98.67 -95.92 -90.84
N LYS A 7 -99.31 -94.83 -91.27
CA LYS A 7 -98.83 -93.45 -90.99
C LYS A 7 -98.82 -93.11 -89.50
N ALA A 8 -99.85 -93.53 -88.76
CA ALA A 8 -99.89 -93.32 -87.32
C ALA A 8 -98.83 -94.17 -86.58
N THR A 9 -98.48 -95.35 -87.12
CA THR A 9 -97.37 -96.16 -86.56
C THR A 9 -96.02 -95.53 -86.86
N GLU A 10 -95.80 -94.98 -88.06
CA GLU A 10 -94.60 -94.23 -88.43
C GLU A 10 -94.42 -92.95 -87.59
N GLU A 11 -95.49 -92.18 -87.34
CA GLU A 11 -95.44 -90.98 -86.50
C GLU A 11 -95.12 -91.33 -85.03
N VAL A 12 -95.66 -92.42 -84.51
CA VAL A 12 -95.36 -92.91 -83.16
C VAL A 12 -93.90 -93.40 -83.08
N GLU A 13 -93.38 -94.06 -84.10
CA GLU A 13 -92.00 -94.54 -84.14
C GLU A 13 -91.00 -93.36 -84.24
N LEU A 14 -91.31 -92.35 -85.06
CA LEU A 14 -90.55 -91.10 -85.13
C LEU A 14 -90.56 -90.33 -83.80
N ALA A 15 -91.72 -90.23 -83.14
CA ALA A 15 -91.84 -89.61 -81.83
C ALA A 15 -91.09 -90.40 -80.75
N GLN A 16 -91.14 -91.73 -80.76
CA GLN A 16 -90.38 -92.59 -79.84
C GLN A 16 -88.87 -92.46 -80.07
N THR A 17 -88.43 -92.32 -81.31
CA THR A 17 -87.02 -92.11 -81.68
C THR A 17 -86.54 -90.73 -81.21
N ALA A 18 -87.32 -89.67 -81.45
CA ALA A 18 -87.04 -88.32 -80.95
C ALA A 18 -87.04 -88.23 -79.41
N VAL A 19 -87.92 -88.98 -78.73
CA VAL A 19 -87.91 -89.10 -77.27
C VAL A 19 -86.67 -89.83 -76.77
N LYS A 20 -86.24 -90.91 -77.43
CA LYS A 20 -84.97 -91.60 -77.12
C LYS A 20 -83.76 -90.68 -77.32
N GLU A 21 -83.68 -89.96 -78.44
CA GLU A 21 -82.60 -89.01 -78.70
C GLU A 21 -82.57 -87.87 -77.67
N SER A 22 -83.74 -87.32 -77.32
CA SER A 22 -83.85 -86.32 -76.26
C SER A 22 -83.46 -86.88 -74.88
N GLN A 23 -83.81 -88.13 -74.58
CA GLN A 23 -83.41 -88.80 -73.34
C GLN A 23 -81.89 -89.03 -73.28
N GLU A 24 -81.26 -89.42 -74.39
CA GLU A 24 -79.81 -89.59 -74.51
C GLU A 24 -79.09 -88.24 -74.35
N GLN A 25 -79.58 -87.17 -75.00
CA GLN A 25 -79.07 -85.82 -74.84
C GLN A 25 -79.22 -85.30 -73.40
N ILE A 26 -80.36 -85.56 -72.74
CA ILE A 26 -80.57 -85.23 -71.33
C ILE A 26 -79.58 -86.00 -70.45
N ARG A 27 -79.29 -87.26 -70.76
CA ARG A 27 -78.33 -88.09 -70.02
C ARG A 27 -76.90 -87.57 -70.19
N GLU A 28 -76.52 -87.20 -71.41
CA GLU A 28 -75.20 -86.62 -71.71
C GLU A 28 -75.02 -85.25 -71.03
N LEU A 29 -76.04 -84.38 -71.11
CA LEU A 29 -76.05 -83.08 -70.43
C LEU A 29 -76.03 -83.23 -68.91
N LYS A 30 -76.73 -84.23 -68.34
CA LYS A 30 -76.63 -84.56 -66.90
C LYS A 30 -75.22 -84.98 -66.53
N GLY A 31 -74.56 -85.83 -67.33
CA GLY A 31 -73.17 -86.23 -67.10
C GLY A 31 -72.18 -85.06 -67.20
N LYS A 32 -72.36 -84.18 -68.19
CA LYS A 32 -71.56 -82.94 -68.32
C LYS A 32 -71.79 -82.01 -67.13
N ARG A 33 -73.05 -81.82 -66.70
CA ARG A 33 -73.40 -81.01 -65.52
C ARG A 33 -72.75 -81.56 -64.26
N GLU A 34 -72.78 -82.88 -64.04
CA GLU A 34 -72.16 -83.49 -62.87
C GLU A 34 -70.63 -83.34 -62.86
N LYS A 35 -69.97 -83.46 -64.02
CA LYS A 35 -68.53 -83.19 -64.16
C LYS A 35 -68.19 -81.73 -63.87
N VAL A 36 -68.97 -80.79 -64.41
CA VAL A 36 -68.80 -79.35 -64.16
C VAL A 36 -69.05 -79.02 -62.69
N GLU A 37 -70.05 -79.64 -62.04
CA GLU A 37 -70.33 -79.42 -60.63
C GLU A 37 -69.20 -79.92 -59.73
N LYS A 38 -68.62 -81.10 -60.04
CA LYS A 38 -67.43 -81.61 -59.34
C LYS A 38 -66.22 -80.69 -59.52
N ALA A 39 -65.96 -80.24 -60.75
CA ALA A 39 -64.87 -79.29 -61.02
C ALA A 39 -65.07 -77.95 -60.29
N ARG A 40 -66.31 -77.42 -60.30
CA ARG A 40 -66.69 -76.21 -59.58
C ARG A 40 -66.49 -76.35 -58.07
N SER A 41 -66.86 -77.49 -57.49
CA SER A 41 -66.64 -77.78 -56.07
C SER A 41 -65.14 -77.81 -55.70
N ILE A 42 -64.29 -78.42 -56.55
CA ILE A 42 -62.83 -78.44 -56.34
C ILE A 42 -62.24 -77.04 -56.46
N VAL A 43 -62.67 -76.24 -57.43
CA VAL A 43 -62.20 -74.86 -57.58
C VAL A 43 -62.69 -73.98 -56.43
N ALA A 44 -63.94 -74.16 -55.97
CA ALA A 44 -64.48 -73.44 -54.82
C ALA A 44 -63.68 -73.74 -53.54
N THR A 45 -63.37 -75.02 -53.27
CA THR A 45 -62.55 -75.39 -52.10
C THR A 45 -61.11 -74.87 -52.19
N LYS A 46 -60.49 -74.83 -53.38
CA LYS A 46 -59.18 -74.18 -53.58
C LYS A 46 -59.27 -72.66 -53.36
N LEU A 47 -60.29 -72.01 -53.90
CA LEU A 47 -60.51 -70.57 -53.73
C LEU A 47 -60.71 -70.21 -52.25
N ASP A 48 -61.44 -71.02 -51.49
CA ASP A 48 -61.63 -70.81 -50.06
C ASP A 48 -60.33 -70.99 -49.27
N LYS A 49 -59.47 -71.95 -49.66
CA LYS A 49 -58.13 -72.11 -49.07
C LYS A 49 -57.23 -70.90 -49.34
N GLU A 50 -57.17 -70.43 -50.59
CA GLU A 50 -56.37 -69.25 -50.96
C GLU A 50 -56.90 -67.98 -50.29
N LYS A 51 -58.23 -67.79 -50.20
CA LYS A 51 -58.83 -66.68 -49.45
C LYS A 51 -58.48 -66.74 -47.97
N ALA A 52 -58.49 -67.93 -47.36
CA ALA A 52 -58.10 -68.11 -45.97
C ALA A 52 -56.61 -67.79 -45.76
N ALA A 53 -55.73 -68.24 -46.67
CA ALA A 53 -54.30 -67.91 -46.64
C ALA A 53 -54.04 -66.41 -46.80
N LEU A 54 -54.73 -65.75 -47.74
CA LEU A 54 -54.62 -64.31 -47.96
C LEU A 54 -55.09 -63.52 -46.73
N LYS A 55 -56.17 -63.95 -46.07
CA LYS A 55 -56.63 -63.36 -44.81
C LYS A 55 -55.59 -63.54 -43.69
N ALA A 56 -54.93 -64.69 -43.62
CA ALA A 56 -53.87 -64.94 -42.64
C ALA A 56 -52.64 -64.05 -42.89
N TYR A 57 -52.21 -63.91 -44.14
CA TYR A 57 -51.11 -63.00 -44.52
C TYR A 57 -51.47 -61.54 -44.26
N GLN A 58 -52.71 -61.11 -44.56
CA GLN A 58 -53.17 -59.76 -44.24
C GLN A 58 -53.09 -59.49 -42.74
N SER A 59 -53.55 -60.43 -41.91
CA SER A 59 -53.44 -60.33 -40.45
C SER A 59 -51.98 -60.23 -39.97
N GLN A 60 -51.06 -60.98 -40.59
CA GLN A 60 -49.63 -60.88 -40.28
C GLN A 60 -49.03 -59.53 -40.72
N LEU A 61 -49.42 -59.01 -41.88
CA LEU A 61 -49.00 -57.69 -42.35
C LEU A 61 -49.50 -56.58 -41.44
N ASP A 62 -50.76 -56.64 -41.02
CA ASP A 62 -51.35 -55.67 -40.09
C ASP A 62 -50.64 -55.71 -38.73
N ALA A 63 -50.33 -56.92 -38.22
CA ALA A 63 -49.56 -57.08 -36.99
C ALA A 63 -48.13 -56.53 -37.10
N LEU A 64 -47.44 -56.81 -38.22
CA LEU A 64 -46.09 -56.29 -38.46
C LEU A 64 -46.09 -54.77 -38.65
N ALA A 65 -47.09 -54.22 -39.34
CA ALA A 65 -47.27 -52.78 -39.50
C ALA A 65 -47.49 -52.10 -38.14
N ALA A 66 -48.27 -52.71 -37.24
CA ALA A 66 -48.45 -52.21 -35.87
C ALA A 66 -47.13 -52.23 -35.07
N GLN A 67 -46.33 -53.30 -35.22
CA GLN A 67 -45.00 -53.37 -34.58
C GLN A 67 -44.04 -52.30 -35.12
N ILE A 68 -44.01 -52.08 -36.44
CA ILE A 68 -43.20 -51.04 -37.07
C ILE A 68 -43.61 -49.65 -36.56
N ALA A 69 -44.93 -49.38 -36.47
CA ALA A 69 -45.42 -48.12 -35.93
C ALA A 69 -45.01 -47.92 -34.46
N GLN A 70 -45.10 -48.97 -33.63
CA GLN A 70 -44.69 -48.91 -32.23
C GLN A 70 -43.17 -48.68 -32.08
N ILE A 71 -42.35 -49.38 -32.87
CA ILE A 71 -40.89 -49.20 -32.84
C ILE A 71 -40.51 -47.79 -33.33
N THR A 72 -41.17 -47.30 -34.38
CA THR A 72 -40.93 -45.95 -34.91
C THR A 72 -41.26 -44.89 -33.87
N GLN A 73 -42.38 -45.02 -33.17
CA GLN A 73 -42.73 -44.12 -32.07
C GLN A 73 -41.68 -44.15 -30.95
N ARG A 74 -41.24 -45.36 -30.54
CA ARG A 74 -40.19 -45.49 -29.52
C ARG A 74 -38.87 -44.88 -29.94
N ILE A 75 -38.50 -44.96 -31.22
CA ILE A 75 -37.29 -44.30 -31.74
C ILE A 75 -37.46 -42.78 -31.60
N SER A 76 -38.59 -42.23 -32.01
CA SER A 76 -38.84 -40.78 -31.87
C SER A 76 -38.85 -40.30 -30.42
N ASP A 77 -39.41 -41.09 -29.50
CA ASP A 77 -39.41 -40.77 -28.06
C ASP A 77 -37.97 -40.80 -27.50
N ILE A 78 -37.18 -41.82 -27.83
CA ILE A 78 -35.77 -41.93 -27.41
C ILE A 78 -34.93 -40.81 -28.02
N GLU A 79 -35.15 -40.44 -29.29
CA GLU A 79 -34.46 -39.31 -29.92
C GLU A 79 -34.75 -37.99 -29.22
N LEU A 80 -35.98 -37.79 -28.72
CA LEU A 80 -36.33 -36.62 -27.93
C LEU A 80 -35.63 -36.64 -26.56
N GLU A 81 -35.62 -37.79 -25.88
CA GLU A 81 -34.91 -37.96 -24.61
C GLU A 81 -33.41 -37.67 -24.75
N ILE A 82 -32.76 -38.20 -25.80
CA ILE A 82 -31.34 -37.93 -26.10
C ILE A 82 -31.12 -36.43 -26.28
N LYS A 83 -31.96 -35.75 -27.08
CA LYS A 83 -31.83 -34.29 -27.28
C LYS A 83 -31.96 -33.50 -25.98
N THR A 84 -32.89 -33.90 -25.09
CA THR A 84 -33.04 -33.25 -23.79
C THR A 84 -31.83 -33.48 -22.91
N ALA A 85 -31.31 -34.70 -22.85
CA ALA A 85 -30.12 -35.04 -22.07
C ALA A 85 -28.88 -34.31 -22.59
N ASP A 86 -28.71 -34.19 -23.91
CA ASP A 86 -27.60 -33.45 -24.54
C ASP A 86 -27.67 -31.95 -24.20
N HIS A 87 -28.87 -31.36 -24.24
CA HIS A 87 -29.06 -29.97 -23.84
C HIS A 87 -28.73 -29.73 -22.36
N ASP A 88 -29.19 -30.63 -21.48
CA ASP A 88 -28.93 -30.54 -20.04
C ASP A 88 -27.44 -30.73 -19.74
N LEU A 89 -26.78 -31.67 -20.44
CA LEU A 89 -25.34 -31.87 -20.34
C LEU A 89 -24.55 -30.64 -20.81
N ALA A 90 -24.97 -30.01 -21.92
CA ALA A 90 -24.35 -28.79 -22.42
C ALA A 90 -24.48 -27.64 -21.42
N ASN A 91 -25.66 -27.48 -20.81
CA ASN A 91 -25.89 -26.47 -19.77
C ASN A 91 -25.05 -26.73 -18.52
N ALA A 92 -25.05 -27.97 -18.00
CA ALA A 92 -24.25 -28.35 -16.84
C ALA A 92 -22.75 -28.16 -17.10
N THR A 93 -22.28 -28.45 -18.32
CA THR A 93 -20.88 -28.24 -18.72
C THR A 93 -20.52 -26.76 -18.75
N LYS A 94 -21.41 -25.92 -19.28
CA LYS A 94 -21.23 -24.46 -19.31
C LYS A 94 -21.21 -23.87 -17.89
N GLU A 95 -22.13 -24.30 -17.03
CA GLU A 95 -22.18 -23.89 -15.62
C GLU A 95 -20.91 -24.30 -14.88
N LYS A 96 -20.45 -25.55 -15.07
CA LYS A 96 -19.20 -26.04 -14.50
C LYS A 96 -18.01 -25.17 -14.90
N SER A 97 -17.85 -24.88 -16.19
CA SER A 97 -16.75 -24.05 -16.68
C SER A 97 -16.79 -22.61 -16.13
N ALA A 98 -17.99 -22.03 -16.01
CA ALA A 98 -18.18 -20.71 -15.41
C ALA A 98 -17.80 -20.70 -13.91
N LEU A 99 -18.20 -21.74 -13.17
CA LEU A 99 -17.86 -21.90 -11.76
C LEU A 99 -16.35 -22.12 -11.57
N GLU A 100 -15.71 -22.96 -12.38
CA GLU A 100 -14.26 -23.17 -12.35
C GLU A 100 -13.48 -21.87 -12.59
N SER A 101 -13.91 -21.08 -13.58
CA SER A 101 -13.31 -19.77 -13.87
C SER A 101 -13.48 -18.81 -12.68
N ARG A 102 -14.66 -18.81 -12.05
CA ARG A 102 -14.94 -17.97 -10.89
C ARG A 102 -14.12 -18.38 -9.66
N ILE A 103 -13.96 -19.68 -9.44
CA ILE A 103 -13.11 -20.21 -8.35
C ILE A 103 -11.67 -19.79 -8.58
N ALA A 104 -11.13 -19.93 -9.81
CA ALA A 104 -9.77 -19.52 -10.14
C ALA A 104 -9.52 -18.02 -9.87
N GLU A 105 -10.48 -17.16 -10.22
CA GLU A 105 -10.42 -15.73 -9.94
C GLU A 105 -10.40 -15.44 -8.43
N LEU A 106 -11.25 -16.12 -7.65
CA LEU A 106 -11.33 -15.96 -6.21
C LEU A 106 -10.05 -16.42 -5.50
N VAL A 107 -9.45 -17.53 -5.95
CA VAL A 107 -8.15 -18.03 -5.45
C VAL A 107 -7.04 -17.02 -5.73
N LYS A 108 -6.99 -16.42 -6.92
CA LYS A 108 -6.00 -15.39 -7.27
C LYS A 108 -6.11 -14.16 -6.38
N LEU A 109 -7.32 -13.73 -6.06
CA LEU A 109 -7.57 -12.54 -5.24
C LEU A 109 -7.26 -12.77 -3.75
N ASN A 110 -7.26 -14.03 -3.31
CA ASN A 110 -7.17 -14.42 -1.90
C ASN A 110 -6.14 -15.55 -1.70
N PRO A 111 -4.83 -15.22 -1.59
CA PRO A 111 -3.77 -16.21 -1.46
C PRO A 111 -3.90 -17.14 -0.25
N TRP A 112 -4.58 -16.69 0.81
CA TRP A 112 -4.83 -17.46 2.04
C TRP A 112 -5.69 -18.71 1.82
N PHE A 113 -6.43 -18.81 0.71
CA PHE A 113 -7.20 -20.02 0.38
C PHE A 113 -6.30 -21.25 0.24
N GLY A 114 -5.07 -21.11 -0.27
CA GLY A 114 -4.12 -22.23 -0.40
C GLY A 114 -3.66 -22.79 0.95
N ASP A 115 -3.51 -21.93 1.96
CA ASP A 115 -3.11 -22.34 3.31
C ASP A 115 -4.23 -23.07 4.06
N GLN A 116 -5.49 -22.77 3.73
CA GLN A 116 -6.68 -23.31 4.40
C GLN A 116 -7.43 -24.38 3.60
N GLU A 117 -6.96 -24.72 2.39
CA GLU A 117 -7.59 -25.70 1.50
C GLU A 117 -7.82 -27.06 2.19
N ARG A 118 -6.88 -27.47 3.05
CA ARG A 118 -6.95 -28.72 3.84
C ARG A 118 -8.06 -28.75 4.87
N ASN A 119 -8.68 -27.60 5.19
CA ASN A 119 -9.69 -27.46 6.23
C ASN A 119 -11.11 -27.25 5.66
N PHE A 120 -11.25 -27.04 4.35
CA PHE A 120 -12.55 -26.89 3.70
C PHE A 120 -13.36 -28.19 3.72
N GLY A 121 -14.64 -28.09 4.12
CA GLY A 121 -15.58 -29.22 4.11
C GLY A 121 -15.33 -30.30 5.17
N LYS A 122 -14.41 -30.09 6.11
CA LYS A 122 -14.22 -31.01 7.24
C LYS A 122 -15.37 -30.87 8.23
N LYS A 123 -16.04 -31.98 8.55
CA LYS A 123 -17.12 -32.03 9.57
C LYS A 123 -16.61 -31.52 10.92
N GLY A 124 -17.28 -30.50 11.46
CA GLY A 124 -16.91 -29.85 12.73
C GLY A 124 -15.70 -28.91 12.67
N GLY A 125 -15.18 -28.58 11.49
CA GLY A 125 -14.15 -27.55 11.28
C GLY A 125 -14.73 -26.16 11.05
N GLU A 126 -13.87 -25.14 11.01
CA GLU A 126 -14.26 -23.73 10.76
C GLU A 126 -14.92 -23.50 9.39
N PHE A 127 -14.76 -24.43 8.45
CA PHE A 127 -15.30 -24.39 7.09
C PHE A 127 -16.23 -25.59 6.80
N ASP A 128 -17.00 -26.03 7.80
CA ASP A 128 -18.05 -27.04 7.62
C ASP A 128 -19.28 -26.43 6.92
N PHE A 129 -19.28 -26.51 5.59
CA PHE A 129 -20.36 -25.96 4.76
C PHE A 129 -21.72 -26.68 4.95
N SER A 130 -21.77 -27.84 5.62
CA SER A 130 -23.02 -28.55 5.91
C SER A 130 -23.70 -28.05 7.19
N ALA A 131 -22.91 -27.57 8.16
CA ALA A 131 -23.42 -26.97 9.39
C ALA A 131 -23.66 -25.46 9.28
N MET A 132 -23.09 -24.82 8.25
CA MET A 132 -23.21 -23.39 8.00
C MET A 132 -24.42 -23.03 7.14
N ASP A 133 -25.17 -22.00 7.54
CA ASP A 133 -26.17 -21.39 6.68
C ASP A 133 -25.51 -20.51 5.62
N MET A 134 -25.35 -21.07 4.43
CA MET A 134 -24.77 -20.40 3.27
C MET A 134 -25.56 -19.15 2.83
N GLN A 135 -26.88 -19.08 3.08
CA GLN A 135 -27.67 -17.89 2.79
C GLN A 135 -27.34 -16.76 3.77
N ALA A 136 -27.33 -17.03 5.07
CA ALA A 136 -26.94 -16.06 6.08
C ALA A 136 -25.52 -15.51 5.86
N ILE A 137 -24.57 -16.37 5.47
CA ILE A 137 -23.19 -15.96 5.16
C ILE A 137 -23.15 -15.05 3.92
N LYS A 138 -23.90 -15.38 2.85
CA LYS A 138 -24.00 -14.52 1.65
C LYS A 138 -24.59 -13.16 1.98
N GLU A 139 -25.62 -13.10 2.81
CA GLU A 139 -26.22 -11.84 3.23
C GLU A 139 -25.28 -11.02 4.13
N ALA A 140 -24.53 -11.66 5.03
CA ALA A 140 -23.52 -11.01 5.85
C ALA A 140 -22.37 -10.45 4.98
N ALA A 141 -21.89 -11.24 4.00
CA ALA A 141 -20.87 -10.80 3.05
C ALA A 141 -21.35 -9.62 2.20
N LYS A 142 -22.60 -9.67 1.71
CA LYS A 142 -23.20 -8.55 0.96
C LYS A 142 -23.29 -7.29 1.80
N ARG A 143 -23.74 -7.39 3.05
CA ARG A 143 -23.76 -6.25 3.99
C ARG A 143 -22.37 -5.69 4.25
N ALA A 144 -21.36 -6.54 4.47
CA ALA A 144 -19.99 -6.13 4.65
C ALA A 144 -19.41 -5.46 3.39
N GLU A 145 -19.74 -5.96 2.20
CA GLU A 145 -19.33 -5.36 0.93
C GLU A 145 -19.99 -3.98 0.70
N GLU A 146 -21.28 -3.85 1.01
CA GLU A 146 -22.01 -2.58 0.95
C GLU A 146 -21.46 -1.57 1.95
N GLN A 147 -21.14 -1.98 3.18
CA GLN A 147 -20.46 -1.15 4.17
C GLN A 147 -19.08 -0.72 3.69
N SER A 148 -18.28 -1.65 3.15
CA SER A 148 -16.96 -1.37 2.59
C SER A 148 -17.03 -0.38 1.41
N LYS A 149 -17.98 -0.56 0.49
CA LYS A 149 -18.24 0.39 -0.60
C LYS A 149 -18.70 1.75 -0.08
N GLY A 150 -19.54 1.78 0.96
CA GLY A 150 -19.96 2.99 1.65
C GLY A 150 -18.79 3.74 2.29
N MET A 151 -17.88 3.02 2.94
CA MET A 151 -16.65 3.58 3.52
C MET A 151 -15.70 4.10 2.43
N LYS A 152 -15.53 3.37 1.32
CA LYS A 152 -14.75 3.82 0.16
C LYS A 152 -15.31 5.10 -0.45
N LYS A 153 -16.64 5.24 -0.56
CA LYS A 153 -17.28 6.50 -1.01
C LYS A 153 -17.13 7.65 -0.02
N LYS A 154 -16.97 7.36 1.27
CA LYS A 154 -16.68 8.35 2.32
C LYS A 154 -15.19 8.74 2.38
N VAL A 155 -14.33 8.14 1.56
CA VAL A 155 -12.94 8.60 1.43
C VAL A 155 -13.00 10.01 0.84
N ASN A 156 -12.69 10.97 1.71
CA ASN A 156 -12.71 12.39 1.41
C ASN A 156 -11.71 12.68 0.28
N SER A 157 -12.19 13.11 -0.89
CA SER A 157 -11.33 13.45 -2.04
C SER A 157 -10.29 14.53 -1.71
N LYS A 158 -10.54 15.33 -0.66
CA LYS A 158 -9.58 16.32 -0.14
C LYS A 158 -8.39 15.70 0.60
N VAL A 159 -8.38 14.39 0.84
CA VAL A 159 -7.25 13.71 1.50
C VAL A 159 -5.98 13.86 0.68
N MET A 160 -6.06 13.78 -0.66
CA MET A 160 -4.88 14.01 -1.51
C MET A 160 -4.33 15.43 -1.35
N HIS A 161 -5.19 16.45 -1.42
CA HIS A 161 -4.76 17.84 -1.19
C HIS A 161 -4.29 18.08 0.26
N MET A 162 -4.85 17.37 1.24
CA MET A 162 -4.40 17.44 2.62
C MET A 162 -3.01 16.82 2.78
N ILE A 163 -2.73 15.69 2.12
CA ILE A 163 -1.41 15.06 2.08
C ILE A 163 -0.41 16.01 1.43
N GLU A 164 -0.71 16.55 0.24
CA GLU A 164 0.14 17.53 -0.44
C GLU A 164 0.42 18.77 0.45
N GLY A 165 -0.59 19.25 1.17
CA GLY A 165 -0.46 20.36 2.10
C GLY A 165 0.40 20.05 3.32
N VAL A 166 0.29 18.83 3.86
CA VAL A 166 1.11 18.35 4.99
C VAL A 166 2.56 18.14 4.53
N GLU A 167 2.79 17.52 3.38
CA GLU A 167 4.13 17.34 2.80
C GLU A 167 4.82 18.67 2.51
N LYS A 168 4.08 19.67 2.02
CA LYS A 168 4.63 21.02 1.83
C LYS A 168 5.06 21.64 3.17
N LYS A 169 4.22 21.54 4.20
CA LYS A 169 4.55 22.04 5.55
C LYS A 169 5.73 21.31 6.18
N ASP A 170 5.83 20.00 5.98
CA ASP A 170 6.96 19.21 6.47
C ASP A 170 8.27 19.66 5.80
N ARG A 171 8.28 19.83 4.47
CA ARG A 171 9.45 20.38 3.75
C ARG A 171 9.85 21.76 4.25
N GLU A 172 8.90 22.68 4.38
CA GLU A 172 9.16 24.02 4.92
C GLU A 172 9.71 23.96 6.36
N LEU A 173 9.23 23.03 7.17
CA LEU A 173 9.71 22.86 8.55
C LEU A 173 11.13 22.29 8.58
N GLN A 174 11.45 21.29 7.75
CA GLN A 174 12.78 20.72 7.61
C GLN A 174 13.80 21.78 7.16
N GLU A 175 13.45 22.63 6.20
CA GLU A 175 14.29 23.75 5.77
C GLU A 175 14.57 24.74 6.91
N ARG A 176 13.53 25.10 7.68
CA ARG A 176 13.68 25.99 8.85
C ARG A 176 14.56 25.37 9.93
N ILE A 177 14.40 24.08 10.21
CA ILE A 177 15.24 23.36 11.18
C ILE A 177 16.70 23.40 10.73
N SER A 178 16.96 23.10 9.45
CA SER A 178 18.32 23.16 8.90
C SER A 178 18.93 24.57 8.98
N MET A 179 18.14 25.60 8.71
CA MET A 179 18.57 26.99 8.83
C MET A 179 18.94 27.36 10.27
N VAL A 180 18.06 27.04 11.23
CA VAL A 180 18.31 27.31 12.67
C VAL A 180 19.56 26.58 13.16
N GLN A 181 19.78 25.33 12.72
CA GLN A 181 21.00 24.58 13.08
C GLN A 181 22.26 25.24 12.52
N LYS A 182 22.23 25.72 11.27
CA LYS A 182 23.35 26.46 10.67
C LYS A 182 23.62 27.78 11.37
N ASP A 183 22.57 28.52 11.70
CA ASP A 183 22.69 29.80 12.42
C ASP A 183 23.26 29.59 13.82
N LYS A 184 22.82 28.55 14.54
CA LYS A 184 23.39 28.17 15.83
C LYS A 184 24.90 27.93 15.73
N LEU A 185 25.34 27.10 14.78
CA LEU A 185 26.75 26.80 14.57
C LEU A 185 27.56 28.07 14.25
N LYS A 186 26.98 28.98 13.45
CA LYS A 186 27.62 30.25 13.10
C LYS A 186 27.77 31.17 14.32
N ILE A 187 26.76 31.25 15.18
CA ILE A 187 26.81 32.03 16.42
C ILE A 187 27.87 31.45 17.36
N GLU A 188 27.90 30.13 17.55
CA GLU A 188 28.91 29.47 18.39
C GLU A 188 30.34 29.71 17.88
N ALA A 189 30.55 29.59 16.57
CA ALA A 189 31.86 29.90 15.96
C ALA A 189 32.24 31.38 16.15
N THR A 190 31.28 32.30 16.02
CA THR A 190 31.51 33.74 16.24
C THR A 190 31.88 34.02 17.70
N ILE A 191 31.21 33.39 18.67
CA ILE A 191 31.54 33.52 20.09
C ILE A 191 32.98 33.05 20.37
N GLN A 192 33.37 31.90 19.80
CA GLN A 192 34.72 31.36 19.97
C GLN A 192 35.80 32.25 19.34
N GLU A 193 35.51 32.90 18.21
CA GLU A 193 36.43 33.87 17.61
C GLU A 193 36.57 35.11 18.50
N LEU A 194 35.44 35.64 18.98
CA LEU A 194 35.40 36.84 19.81
C LEU A 194 36.08 36.60 21.17
N ASP A 195 35.94 35.41 21.75
CA ASP A 195 36.68 35.03 22.96
C ASP A 195 38.19 34.93 22.71
N ARG A 196 38.62 34.42 21.56
CA ARG A 196 40.04 34.40 21.17
C ARG A 196 40.61 35.80 20.99
N GLU A 197 39.89 36.67 20.28
CA GLU A 197 40.28 38.08 20.12
C GLU A 197 40.31 38.81 21.47
N LYS A 198 39.33 38.56 22.34
CA LYS A 198 39.27 39.11 23.71
C LYS A 198 40.49 38.68 24.53
N MET A 199 40.84 37.39 24.50
CA MET A 199 42.01 36.87 25.22
C MET A 199 43.30 37.48 24.69
N ALA A 200 43.47 37.53 23.37
CA ALA A 200 44.66 38.12 22.75
C ALA A 200 44.79 39.62 23.07
N ALA A 201 43.68 40.38 23.03
CA ALA A 201 43.66 41.79 23.40
C ALA A 201 43.96 41.99 24.89
N LEU A 202 43.43 41.14 25.76
CA LEU A 202 43.68 41.16 27.20
C LEU A 202 45.15 40.86 27.53
N GLU A 203 45.73 39.83 26.92
CA GLU A 203 47.14 39.46 27.09
C GLU A 203 48.08 40.55 26.59
N HIS A 204 47.78 41.13 25.41
CA HIS A 204 48.53 42.27 24.88
C HIS A 204 48.48 43.47 25.83
N THR A 205 47.29 43.81 26.32
CA THR A 205 47.08 44.93 27.25
C THR A 205 47.80 44.68 28.57
N TRP A 206 47.66 43.49 29.15
CA TRP A 206 48.35 43.12 30.39
C TRP A 206 49.86 43.20 30.23
N THR A 207 50.42 42.65 29.15
CA THR A 207 51.87 42.67 28.90
C THR A 207 52.40 44.11 28.84
N LYS A 208 51.71 44.98 28.08
CA LYS A 208 52.11 46.38 27.93
C LYS A 208 51.93 47.19 29.21
N VAL A 209 50.79 47.06 29.88
CA VAL A 209 50.52 47.77 31.14
C VAL A 209 51.46 47.29 32.24
N ASN A 210 51.76 45.99 32.32
CA ASN A 210 52.69 45.45 33.31
C ASN A 210 54.12 45.96 33.10
N GLU A 211 54.58 46.03 31.85
CA GLU A 211 55.89 46.62 31.50
C GLU A 211 55.94 48.11 31.89
N GLN A 212 54.93 48.89 31.50
CA GLN A 212 54.85 50.32 31.82
C GLN A 212 54.73 50.58 33.32
N PHE A 213 53.93 49.78 34.02
CA PHE A 213 53.75 49.85 35.46
C PHE A 213 55.06 49.64 36.20
N GLY A 214 55.84 48.61 35.83
CA GLY A 214 57.15 48.37 36.42
C GLY A 214 58.13 49.52 36.18
N GLN A 215 58.14 50.10 34.98
CA GLN A 215 59.00 51.23 34.62
C GLN A 215 58.62 52.53 35.37
N ILE A 216 57.33 52.86 35.40
CA ILE A 216 56.80 54.04 36.09
C ILE A 216 57.06 53.93 37.60
N PHE A 217 56.84 52.76 38.17
CA PHE A 217 57.08 52.52 39.58
C PHE A 217 58.57 52.64 39.95
N ALA A 218 59.47 52.12 39.11
CA ALA A 218 60.91 52.25 39.31
C ALA A 218 61.43 53.69 39.15
N GLU A 219 60.77 54.51 38.33
CA GLU A 219 61.07 55.93 38.16
C GLU A 219 60.61 56.77 39.37
N LEU A 220 59.45 56.44 39.96
CA LEU A 220 58.92 57.11 41.15
C LEU A 220 59.62 56.69 42.44
N LEU A 221 60.02 55.42 42.56
CA LEU A 221 60.71 54.84 43.72
C LEU A 221 61.95 54.05 43.27
N PRO A 222 63.13 54.70 43.19
CA PRO A 222 64.37 54.04 42.80
C PRO A 222 64.67 52.81 43.66
N SER A 223 65.20 51.74 43.05
CA SER A 223 65.51 50.45 43.69
C SER A 223 64.32 49.57 44.10
N ASN A 224 63.09 49.91 43.70
CA ASN A 224 61.90 49.12 43.94
C ASN A 224 61.24 48.70 42.63
N PHE A 225 60.49 47.59 42.65
CA PHE A 225 59.83 47.04 41.47
C PHE A 225 58.39 46.68 41.77
N ALA A 226 57.50 46.85 40.80
CA ALA A 226 56.13 46.39 40.90
C ALA A 226 55.73 45.66 39.61
N LYS A 227 54.86 44.66 39.75
CA LYS A 227 54.31 43.90 38.63
C LYS A 227 52.87 43.49 38.89
N LEU A 228 52.13 43.27 37.82
CA LEU A 228 50.80 42.69 37.79
C LEU A 228 50.91 41.21 37.43
N GLN A 229 50.34 40.35 38.26
CA GLN A 229 50.35 38.91 38.06
C GLN A 229 48.97 38.32 38.39
N PRO A 230 48.48 37.32 37.64
CA PRO A 230 47.30 36.57 38.04
C PRO A 230 47.48 35.91 39.42
N PRO A 231 46.44 35.84 40.25
CA PRO A 231 46.47 35.09 41.50
C PRO A 231 46.95 33.65 41.29
N GLU A 232 47.54 33.05 42.32
CA GLU A 232 48.05 31.69 42.21
C GLU A 232 46.93 30.69 41.85
N GLY A 233 47.12 29.97 40.74
CA GLY A 233 46.16 28.99 40.23
C GLY A 233 44.98 29.58 39.44
N LYS A 234 44.98 30.88 39.12
CA LYS A 234 43.91 31.54 38.35
C LYS A 234 44.36 32.02 36.97
N GLU A 235 43.41 32.13 36.06
CA GLU A 235 43.63 32.72 34.73
C GLU A 235 43.66 34.26 34.77
N LEU A 236 44.24 34.86 33.73
CA LEU A 236 44.28 36.32 33.54
C LEU A 236 42.88 36.96 33.53
N THR A 237 41.87 36.20 33.13
CA THR A 237 40.46 36.60 33.06
C THR A 237 39.80 36.75 34.42
N GLU A 238 40.32 36.07 35.44
CA GLU A 238 39.75 36.05 36.80
C GLU A 238 40.27 37.21 37.67
N GLY A 239 41.15 38.05 37.12
CA GLY A 239 41.69 39.24 37.76
C GLY A 239 43.21 39.23 37.87
N LEU A 240 43.75 40.36 38.34
CA LEU A 240 45.18 40.59 38.51
C LEU A 240 45.46 41.09 39.93
N GLU A 241 46.57 40.64 40.50
CA GLU A 241 47.11 41.10 41.76
C GLU A 241 48.36 41.95 41.54
N VAL A 242 48.51 42.99 42.37
CA VAL A 242 49.68 43.86 42.36
C VAL A 242 50.72 43.27 43.32
N LYS A 243 51.89 42.90 42.80
CA LYS A 243 53.04 42.47 43.61
C LYS A 243 54.11 43.55 43.60
N VAL A 244 54.54 43.95 44.79
CA VAL A 244 55.53 45.00 44.99
C VAL A 244 56.76 44.42 45.67
N ARG A 245 57.94 44.79 45.19
CA ARG A 245 59.24 44.46 45.76
C ARG A 245 59.86 45.73 46.32
N LEU A 246 60.08 45.73 47.63
CA LEU A 246 60.82 46.80 48.32
C LEU A 246 62.23 46.30 48.64
N GLY A 247 63.24 46.94 48.04
CA GLY A 247 64.64 46.49 48.10
C GLY A 247 64.84 45.08 47.51
N GLN A 248 65.01 44.07 48.37
CA GLN A 248 65.22 42.67 47.97
C GLN A 248 64.03 41.75 48.27
N VAL A 249 62.98 42.23 48.95
CA VAL A 249 61.87 41.38 49.44
C VAL A 249 60.59 41.67 48.66
N TRP A 250 59.96 40.61 48.11
CA TRP A 250 58.62 40.67 47.52
C TRP A 250 57.56 40.63 48.62
N LYS A 251 56.63 41.58 48.56
CA LYS A 251 55.49 41.69 49.47
C LYS A 251 54.30 40.93 48.91
N GLN A 252 53.63 40.15 49.76
CA GLN A 252 52.48 39.34 49.36
C GLN A 252 51.18 40.13 49.40
N SER A 253 51.08 41.13 50.29
CA SER A 253 49.90 41.99 50.41
C SER A 253 50.25 43.48 50.35
N LEU A 254 49.39 44.25 49.70
CA LEU A 254 49.45 45.73 49.70
C LEU A 254 49.23 46.34 51.10
N THR A 255 48.68 45.56 52.04
CA THR A 255 48.46 46.02 53.42
C THR A 255 49.77 46.19 54.20
N GLU A 256 50.87 45.59 53.76
CA GLU A 256 52.19 45.72 54.38
C GLU A 256 52.93 47.02 54.02
N LEU A 257 52.38 47.82 53.11
CA LEU A 257 52.98 49.06 52.61
C LEU A 257 52.53 50.27 53.45
N SER A 258 53.41 51.27 53.59
CA SER A 258 53.06 52.53 54.23
C SER A 258 51.97 53.28 53.45
N GLY A 259 51.26 54.21 54.11
CA GLY A 259 50.19 55.01 53.47
C GLY A 259 50.64 55.66 52.16
N GLY A 260 51.77 56.37 52.17
CA GLY A 260 52.34 57.00 50.97
C GLY A 260 52.83 56.00 49.92
N GLN A 261 53.37 54.84 50.32
CA GLN A 261 53.77 53.79 49.37
C GLN A 261 52.57 53.19 48.64
N ARG A 262 51.45 52.97 49.34
CA ARG A 262 50.22 52.49 48.70
C ARG A 262 49.69 53.50 47.68
N SER A 263 49.71 54.79 48.03
CA SER A 263 49.33 55.87 47.11
C SER A 263 50.22 55.92 45.87
N LEU A 264 51.54 55.74 46.02
CA LEU A 264 52.48 55.69 44.89
C LEU A 264 52.28 54.46 44.00
N VAL A 265 52.01 53.28 44.58
CA VAL A 265 51.68 52.07 43.82
C VAL A 265 50.39 52.27 43.01
N ALA A 266 49.34 52.82 43.63
CA ALA A 266 48.08 53.11 42.96
C ALA A 266 48.26 54.14 41.83
N LEU A 267 48.97 55.23 42.11
CA LEU A 267 49.28 56.27 41.11
C LEU A 267 50.08 55.68 39.93
N SER A 268 51.08 54.84 40.21
CA SER A 268 51.87 54.19 39.17
C SER A 268 51.02 53.31 38.25
N LEU A 269 50.06 52.58 38.83
CA LEU A 269 49.15 51.74 38.07
C LEU A 269 48.20 52.56 37.20
N ILE A 270 47.63 53.63 37.77
CA ILE A 270 46.77 54.56 37.02
C ILE A 270 47.56 55.18 35.87
N MET A 271 48.78 55.63 36.11
CA MET A 271 49.63 56.22 35.07
C MET A 271 50.00 55.20 33.98
N ALA A 272 50.28 53.95 34.33
CA ALA A 272 50.53 52.91 33.33
C ALA A 272 49.30 52.67 32.43
N LEU A 273 48.10 52.66 33.00
CA LEU A 273 46.85 52.55 32.24
C LEU A 273 46.62 53.75 31.32
N LEU A 274 46.89 54.96 31.80
CA LEU A 274 46.75 56.19 31.01
C LEU A 274 47.79 56.26 29.88
N GLN A 275 48.98 55.67 30.06
CA GLN A 275 50.00 55.62 29.01
C GLN A 275 49.66 54.60 27.93
N PHE A 276 49.00 53.49 28.28
CA PHE A 276 48.53 52.50 27.32
C PHE A 276 47.42 53.04 26.41
N LYS A 277 46.50 53.84 26.97
CA LYS A 277 45.45 54.53 26.21
C LYS A 277 45.50 56.05 26.44
N PRO A 278 46.36 56.78 25.71
CA PRO A 278 46.58 58.19 25.96
C PRO A 278 45.33 59.02 25.67
N ALA A 279 45.09 60.03 26.51
CA ALA A 279 44.01 61.00 26.40
C ALA A 279 44.59 62.42 26.25
N PRO A 280 43.85 63.34 25.60
CA PRO A 280 44.33 64.71 25.38
C PRO A 280 44.39 65.54 26.67
N MET A 281 43.61 65.19 27.69
CA MET A 281 43.54 65.90 28.97
C MET A 281 43.38 64.92 30.13
N TYR A 282 44.07 65.19 31.23
CA TYR A 282 43.99 64.48 32.51
C TYR A 282 43.73 65.47 33.63
N ILE A 283 42.80 65.14 34.53
CA ILE A 283 42.49 65.94 35.73
C ILE A 283 42.80 65.06 36.94
N LEU A 284 43.62 65.58 37.84
CA LEU A 284 44.09 64.91 39.05
C LEU A 284 43.77 65.79 40.25
N ASP A 285 43.06 65.24 41.22
CA ASP A 285 42.60 65.96 42.41
C ASP A 285 43.25 65.36 43.67
N GLU A 286 43.83 66.22 44.52
CA GLU A 286 44.45 65.88 45.81
C GLU A 286 45.49 64.75 45.78
N ILE A 287 46.22 64.60 44.67
CA ILE A 287 47.15 63.48 44.47
C ILE A 287 48.39 63.53 45.39
N ASP A 288 48.67 64.67 46.00
CA ASP A 288 49.83 64.93 46.85
C ASP A 288 49.53 64.89 48.35
N ALA A 289 48.26 64.71 48.75
CA ALA A 289 47.82 64.71 50.15
C ALA A 289 48.55 63.70 51.05
N ALA A 290 49.02 62.60 50.47
CA ALA A 290 49.72 61.51 51.17
C ALA A 290 51.18 61.35 50.73
N LEU A 291 51.72 62.33 50.00
CA LEU A 291 53.06 62.27 49.40
C LEU A 291 54.00 63.31 50.00
N ASP A 292 55.28 62.97 50.03
CA ASP A 292 56.35 63.88 50.45
C ASP A 292 56.83 64.72 49.26
N LEU A 293 57.42 65.89 49.53
CA LEU A 293 57.82 66.88 48.53
C LEU A 293 58.76 66.29 47.45
N SER A 294 59.64 65.36 47.85
CA SER A 294 60.53 64.63 46.94
C SER A 294 59.75 63.75 45.93
N HIS A 295 58.70 63.08 46.38
CA HIS A 295 57.86 62.23 45.51
C HIS A 295 57.03 63.08 44.54
N THR A 296 56.52 64.24 44.98
CA THR A 296 55.77 65.17 44.12
C THR A 296 56.63 65.72 42.97
N GLN A 297 57.93 65.97 43.22
CA GLN A 297 58.87 66.37 42.16
C GLN A 297 59.09 65.26 41.11
N HIS A 298 59.20 63.99 41.55
CA HIS A 298 59.31 62.86 40.63
C HIS A 298 58.04 62.69 39.77
N ILE A 299 56.86 62.91 40.33
CA ILE A 299 55.58 62.88 39.60
C ILE A 299 55.54 63.95 38.51
N GLY A 300 55.91 65.19 38.82
CA GLY A 300 55.96 66.26 37.82
C GLY A 300 56.95 65.98 36.68
N THR A 301 58.08 65.34 37.00
CA THR A 301 59.07 64.91 36.01
C THR A 301 58.52 63.79 35.13
N LEU A 302 57.78 62.84 35.72
CA LEU A 302 57.14 61.73 35.02
C LEU A 302 56.08 62.23 34.02
N PHE A 303 55.23 63.18 34.42
CA PHE A 303 54.24 63.79 33.53
C PHE A 303 54.91 64.43 32.31
N ARG A 304 55.99 65.19 32.53
CA ARG A 304 56.74 65.86 31.45
C ARG A 304 57.43 64.89 30.50
N ASN A 305 57.96 63.78 31.02
CA ASN A 305 58.73 62.84 30.23
C ASN A 305 57.86 61.82 29.48
N ARG A 306 56.84 61.28 30.14
CA ARG A 306 56.05 60.15 29.61
C ARG A 306 54.76 60.56 28.90
N PHE A 307 54.21 61.74 29.19
CA PHE A 307 52.94 62.20 28.63
C PHE A 307 53.11 63.49 27.82
N ARG A 308 54.06 63.49 26.89
CA ARG A 308 54.30 64.63 25.99
C ARG A 308 53.10 64.83 25.08
N GLY A 309 52.50 66.02 25.13
CA GLY A 309 51.35 66.38 24.30
C GLY A 309 49.98 66.21 24.97
N SER A 310 49.93 65.79 26.24
CA SER A 310 48.69 65.77 27.04
C SER A 310 48.65 66.92 28.04
N GLN A 311 47.47 67.50 28.24
CA GLN A 311 47.25 68.54 29.25
C GLN A 311 46.98 67.91 30.63
N PHE A 312 47.74 68.30 31.65
CA PHE A 312 47.48 67.91 33.04
C PHE A 312 46.95 69.10 33.83
N VAL A 313 45.81 68.90 34.47
CA VAL A 313 45.27 69.82 35.48
C VAL A 313 45.37 69.13 36.82
N VAL A 314 46.13 69.70 37.74
CA VAL A 314 46.34 69.14 39.09
C VAL A 314 45.81 70.12 40.11
N ASN A 315 44.90 69.67 40.96
CA ASN A 315 44.49 70.37 42.17
C ASN A 315 45.26 69.78 43.35
N THR A 316 46.04 70.61 44.04
CA THR A 316 46.92 70.24 45.16
C THR A 316 46.44 70.88 46.45
N LEU A 317 46.65 70.22 47.59
CA LEU A 317 46.33 70.77 48.92
C LEU A 317 47.45 71.64 49.49
#